data_AF-A0A7S1PSQ7-F1
#
_entry.id   AF-A0A7S1PSQ7-F1
#
_cell.length_a   1.000
_cell.length_b   1.000
_cell.length_c   1.000
_cell.angle_alpha   90.00
_cell.angle_beta   90.00
_cell.angle_gamma   90.00
#
_symmetry.space_group_name_H-M   'P 1'
#
loop_
_entity.id
_entity.type
_entity.pdbx_description
1 polymer ?
#
loop_
_entity_poly.entity_id
_entity_poly.type
_entity_poly.pdbx_seq_one_letter_code
_entity_poly.pdbx_strand_id
1 'polypeptide(L)'
;GEVFLAMDTEANELRAIKVIQRIPRGVRGGRARRKQLEDLAREVAIMQRLRHRNVVALHEVIDDPAQSAVFVVMQYVEHGPLASVAPDGTVSKTVPPLLLAMYAQQLCA
;
A
#
# COMPACT_ATOMS: atom_id res chain seq x y z
N GLY A 1 1.61 -0.57 8.77
CA GLY A 1 0.15 -0.49 8.64
C GLY A 1 -0.33 -1.82 8.13
N GLU A 2 -1.50 -2.25 8.56
CA GLU A 2 -2.15 -3.47 8.07
C GLU A 2 -2.99 -3.13 6.83
N VAL A 3 -3.20 -4.10 5.94
CA VAL A 3 -4.00 -3.91 4.72
C VAL A 3 -5.15 -4.90 4.72
N PHE A 4 -6.36 -4.40 4.48
CA PHE A 4 -7.60 -5.18 4.48
C PHE A 4 -8.25 -5.14 3.10
N LEU A 5 -8.90 -6.22 2.72
CA LEU A 5 -9.82 -6.25 1.57
C LEU A 5 -11.16 -5.64 1.99
N ALA A 6 -11.71 -4.75 1.18
CA ALA A 6 -13.00 -4.13 1.40
C ALA A 6 -13.83 -4.10 0.10
N MET A 7 -15.15 -4.04 0.22
CA MET A 7 -16.07 -3.80 -0.90
C MET A 7 -16.49 -2.34 -0.88
N ASP A 8 -16.27 -1.63 -1.98
CA ASP A 8 -16.90 -0.35 -2.25
C ASP A 8 -18.36 -0.60 -2.65
N THR A 9 -19.30 -0.18 -1.80
CA THR A 9 -20.74 -0.45 -2.01
C THR A 9 -21.37 0.43 -3.08
N GLU A 10 -20.77 1.57 -3.41
CA GLU A 10 -21.29 2.49 -4.43
C GLU A 10 -20.80 2.07 -5.81
N ALA A 11 -19.51 1.75 -5.93
CA ALA A 11 -18.91 1.29 -7.19
C ALA A 11 -19.10 -0.22 -7.44
N ASN A 12 -19.48 -0.98 -6.41
CA ASN A 12 -19.52 -2.45 -6.41
C ASN A 12 -18.18 -3.07 -6.85
N GLU A 13 -17.08 -2.57 -6.28
CA GLU A 13 -15.71 -2.94 -6.63
C GLU A 13 -14.88 -3.29 -5.38
N LEU A 14 -13.98 -4.28 -5.49
CA LEU A 14 -13.05 -4.61 -4.41
C LEU A 14 -11.93 -3.57 -4.30
N ARG A 15 -11.61 -3.17 -3.07
CA ARG A 15 -10.56 -2.20 -2.73
C ARG A 15 -9.63 -2.78 -1.65
N ALA A 16 -8.38 -2.32 -1.64
CA ALA A 16 -7.44 -2.57 -0.55
C ALA A 16 -7.35 -1.34 0.34
N ILE A 17 -7.59 -1.49 1.65
CA ILE A 17 -7.54 -0.40 2.63
C ILE A 17 -6.35 -0.60 3.55
N LYS A 18 -5.37 0.30 3.48
CA LYS A 18 -4.22 0.34 4.40
C LYS A 18 -4.56 1.20 5.61
N VAL A 19 -4.50 0.61 6.79
CA VAL A 19 -4.78 1.24 8.08
C VAL A 19 -3.48 1.68 8.75
N ILE A 20 -3.40 2.96 9.10
CA ILE A 20 -2.22 3.58 9.70
C ILE A 20 -2.63 4.21 11.03
N GLN A 21 -2.30 3.54 12.14
CA GLN A 21 -2.55 4.03 13.49
C GLN A 21 -1.68 5.25 13.78
N ARG A 22 -2.28 6.33 14.26
CA ARG A 22 -1.59 7.56 14.66
C ARG A 22 -0.86 7.33 15.98
N ILE A 23 0.36 7.86 16.08
CA ILE A 23 1.05 7.96 17.36
C ILE A 23 0.25 8.89 18.29
N PRO A 24 -0.18 8.42 19.49
CA PRO A 24 -0.93 9.22 20.45
C PRO A 24 -0.22 10.50 20.89
N ARG A 25 -0.99 11.49 21.37
CA ARG A 25 -0.45 12.77 21.86
C ARG A 25 0.19 12.56 23.25
N GLY A 26 1.49 12.86 23.38
CA GLY A 26 2.22 12.83 24.64
C GLY A 26 3.63 13.44 24.51
N VAL A 27 4.19 13.96 25.62
CA VAL A 27 5.39 14.84 25.69
C VAL A 27 6.65 14.25 25.03
N ARG A 28 6.72 12.92 24.83
CA ARG A 28 7.87 12.23 24.19
C ARG A 28 7.64 11.81 22.73
N GLY A 29 6.44 12.05 22.18
CA GLY A 29 6.02 11.54 20.86
C GLY A 29 5.97 12.59 19.74
N GLY A 30 6.16 13.88 20.02
CA GLY A 30 5.93 14.96 19.05
C GLY A 30 6.77 14.83 17.77
N ARG A 31 8.07 14.53 17.91
CA ARG A 31 8.98 14.33 16.76
C ARG A 31 8.62 13.07 15.96
N ALA A 32 8.32 11.96 16.64
CA ALA A 32 7.96 10.70 15.99
C ALA A 32 6.63 10.83 15.22
N ARG A 33 5.64 11.49 15.83
CA ARG A 33 4.35 11.79 15.20
C ARG A 33 4.51 12.68 13.97
N ARG A 34 5.31 13.74 14.05
CA ARG A 34 5.61 14.59 12.90
C ARG A 34 6.24 13.79 11.77
N LYS A 35 7.26 12.97 12.07
CA LYS A 35 7.89 12.08 11.10
C LYS A 35 6.89 11.13 10.45
N GLN A 36 6.00 10.52 11.24
CA GLN A 36 4.96 9.62 10.72
C GLN A 36 4.04 10.34 9.73
N LEU A 37 3.61 11.56 10.04
CA LEU A 37 2.76 12.37 9.16
C LEU A 37 3.51 12.80 7.89
N GLU A 38 4.78 13.16 8.00
CA GLU A 38 5.64 13.50 6.85
C GLU A 38 5.84 12.28 5.92
N ASP A 39 6.11 11.10 6.49
CA ASP A 39 6.28 9.85 5.75
C ASP A 39 4.97 9.46 5.03
N LEU A 40 3.83 9.57 5.72
CA LEU A 40 2.51 9.32 5.14
C LEU A 40 2.17 10.29 4.02
N ALA A 41 2.36 11.60 4.25
CA ALA A 41 2.10 12.63 3.25
C ALA A 41 2.98 12.42 2.00
N ARG A 42 4.24 12.01 2.20
CA ARG A 42 5.14 11.66 1.10
C ARG A 42 4.65 10.44 0.33
N GLU A 43 4.28 9.37 1.02
CA GLU A 43 3.77 8.14 0.40
C GLU A 43 2.53 8.44 -0.45
N VAL A 44 1.55 9.16 0.11
CA VAL A 44 0.33 9.59 -0.60
C VAL A 44 0.67 10.49 -1.79
N ALA A 45 1.54 11.48 -1.63
CA ALA A 45 1.90 12.39 -2.72
C ALA A 45 2.61 11.67 -3.89
N ILE A 46 3.40 10.62 -3.60
CA ILE A 46 3.99 9.77 -4.63
C ILE A 46 2.88 9.01 -5.35
N MET A 47 2.00 8.32 -4.62
CA MET A 47 0.92 7.54 -5.23
C MET A 47 -0.05 8.40 -6.06
N GLN A 48 -0.35 9.63 -5.62
CA GLN A 48 -1.18 10.57 -6.38
C GLN A 48 -0.58 10.95 -7.74
N ARG A 49 0.75 10.97 -7.85
CA ARG A 49 1.48 11.32 -9.09
C ARG A 49 1.67 10.12 -10.01
N LEU A 50 1.71 8.91 -9.46
CA LEU A 50 1.90 7.69 -10.23
C LEU A 50 0.58 7.26 -10.88
N ARG A 51 0.56 7.27 -12.21
CA ARG A 51 -0.58 6.78 -13.01
C ARG A 51 -0.05 5.82 -14.07
N HIS A 52 0.02 4.55 -13.72
CA HIS A 52 0.54 3.52 -14.61
C HIS A 52 -0.15 2.19 -14.38
N ARG A 53 -0.39 1.42 -15.46
CA ARG A 53 -1.09 0.12 -15.39
C ARG A 53 -0.40 -0.92 -14.52
N ASN A 54 0.92 -0.82 -14.34
CA ASN A 54 1.71 -1.75 -13.53
C ASN A 54 2.05 -1.18 -12.14
N VAL A 55 1.40 -0.08 -11.73
CA VAL A 55 1.54 0.53 -10.41
C VAL A 55 0.16 0.64 -9.77
N VAL A 56 0.06 0.23 -8.50
CA VAL A 56 -1.20 0.28 -7.73
C VAL A 56 -1.73 1.71 -7.67
N ALA A 57 -2.97 1.90 -8.07
CA ALA A 57 -3.63 3.20 -8.02
C ALA A 57 -4.10 3.56 -6.60
N LEU A 58 -3.95 4.83 -6.24
CA LEU A 58 -4.61 5.43 -5.08
C LEU A 58 -6.02 5.89 -5.49
N HIS A 59 -7.03 5.49 -4.72
CA HIS A 59 -8.39 5.99 -4.89
C HIS A 59 -8.68 7.15 -3.94
N GLU A 60 -8.45 6.95 -2.64
CA GLU A 60 -8.83 7.93 -1.63
C GLU A 60 -7.92 7.86 -0.40
N VAL A 61 -7.85 8.95 0.35
CA VAL A 61 -7.25 9.00 1.69
C VAL A 61 -8.29 9.58 2.65
N ILE A 62 -8.64 8.81 3.66
CA ILE A 62 -9.62 9.20 4.69
C ILE A 62 -8.83 9.53 5.96
N ASP A 63 -8.68 10.83 6.21
CA ASP A 63 -7.93 11.40 7.34
C ASP A 63 -8.89 12.13 8.29
N ASP A 64 -9.64 11.38 9.09
CA ASP A 64 -10.53 11.96 10.11
C ASP A 64 -9.71 12.34 11.37
N PRO A 65 -9.64 13.62 11.76
CA PRO A 65 -8.91 14.06 12.94
C PRO A 65 -9.51 13.56 14.27
N ALA A 66 -10.78 13.14 14.29
CA ALA A 66 -11.42 12.49 15.44
C ALA A 66 -10.99 11.03 15.60
N GLN A 67 -10.49 10.39 14.54
CA GLN A 67 -10.05 8.99 14.56
C GLN A 67 -8.56 8.87 14.88
N SER A 68 -8.21 7.78 15.57
CA SER A 68 -6.82 7.44 15.88
C SER A 68 -6.08 6.78 14.71
N ALA A 69 -6.68 6.68 13.53
CA ALA A 69 -6.08 6.08 12.35
C ALA A 69 -6.34 6.92 11.09
N VAL A 70 -5.49 6.74 10.09
CA VAL A 70 -5.69 7.21 8.72
C VAL A 70 -5.86 5.98 7.83
N PHE A 71 -6.81 6.07 6.88
CA PHE A 71 -7.10 5.01 5.93
C PHE A 71 -6.64 5.44 4.53
N VAL A 72 -5.89 4.57 3.85
CA VAL A 72 -5.46 4.79 2.47
C VAL A 72 -6.15 3.72 1.61
N VAL A 73 -7.07 4.16 0.75
CA VAL A 73 -7.87 3.30 -0.12
C VAL A 73 -7.16 3.17 -1.46
N MET A 74 -6.84 1.93 -1.84
CA MET A 74 -6.00 1.58 -2.98
C MET A 74 -6.68 0.53 -3.84
N GLN A 75 -6.23 0.39 -5.08
CA GLN A 75 -6.64 -0.69 -5.96
C GLN A 75 -6.34 -2.04 -5.31
N TYR A 76 -7.31 -2.96 -5.33
CA TYR A 76 -7.07 -4.34 -4.94
C TYR A 76 -6.35 -5.08 -6.07
N VAL A 77 -5.23 -5.73 -5.74
CA VAL A 77 -4.51 -6.61 -6.65
C VAL A 77 -4.74 -8.04 -6.20
N GLU A 78 -5.42 -8.80 -7.05
CA GLU A 78 -5.74 -10.20 -6.80
C GLU A 78 -4.49 -11.08 -6.75
N HIS A 79 -4.61 -12.30 -6.21
CA HIS A 79 -3.57 -13.32 -6.16
C HIS A 79 -2.32 -13.01 -5.31
N GLY A 80 -2.25 -11.80 -4.73
CA GLY A 80 -1.21 -11.44 -3.77
C GLY A 80 0.20 -11.40 -4.38
N PRO A 81 1.26 -11.50 -3.55
CA PRO A 81 2.63 -11.36 -4.02
C PRO A 81 3.11 -12.50 -4.92
N LEU A 82 3.99 -12.16 -5.87
CA LEU A 82 4.64 -13.09 -6.80
C LEU A 82 5.59 -14.08 -6.13
N ALA A 83 6.13 -13.77 -4.97
CA ALA A 83 6.81 -14.68 -4.06
C ALA A 83 7.18 -13.92 -2.79
N SER A 84 7.29 -14.61 -1.66
CA SER A 84 8.11 -14.16 -0.54
C SER A 84 9.57 -14.56 -0.76
N VAL A 85 10.48 -13.65 -0.42
CA VAL A 85 11.93 -13.87 -0.41
C VAL A 85 12.37 -13.85 1.05
N ALA A 86 12.99 -14.93 1.50
CA ALA A 86 13.54 -15.04 2.84
C ALA A 86 14.89 -14.30 2.95
N PRO A 87 15.36 -13.97 4.17
CA PRO A 87 16.61 -13.23 4.36
C PRO A 87 17.85 -13.94 3.81
N ASP A 88 17.82 -15.27 3.71
CA ASP A 88 18.88 -16.10 3.13
C ASP A 88 18.85 -16.18 1.59
N GLY A 89 17.92 -15.46 0.95
CA GLY A 89 17.73 -15.43 -0.49
C GLY A 89 16.86 -16.56 -1.05
N THR A 90 16.32 -17.44 -0.20
CA THR A 90 15.39 -18.48 -0.65
C THR A 90 14.04 -17.88 -1.03
N VAL A 91 13.37 -18.49 -2.02
CA VAL A 91 12.11 -17.99 -2.59
C VAL A 91 11.01 -19.04 -2.37
N SER A 92 9.84 -18.60 -1.94
CA SER A 92 8.69 -19.49 -1.63
C SER A 92 8.12 -20.27 -2.80
N LYS A 93 8.28 -19.77 -4.03
CA LYS A 93 7.80 -20.44 -5.25
C LYS A 93 8.69 -20.13 -6.44
N THR A 94 8.86 -21.12 -7.31
CA THR A 94 9.53 -20.94 -8.60
C THR A 94 8.52 -20.44 -9.63
N VAL A 95 8.97 -19.56 -10.53
CA VAL A 95 8.16 -19.02 -11.62
C VAL A 95 8.75 -19.53 -12.94
N PRO A 96 7.94 -20.11 -13.84
CA PRO A 96 8.44 -20.55 -15.15
C PRO A 96 9.13 -19.42 -15.91
N PRO A 97 10.22 -19.69 -16.66
CA PRO A 97 11.02 -18.65 -17.31
C PRO A 97 10.23 -17.67 -18.20
N LEU A 98 9.27 -18.21 -18.97
CA LEU A 98 8.43 -17.39 -19.84
C LEU A 98 7.55 -16.41 -19.05
N LEU A 99 6.95 -16.87 -17.96
CA LEU A 99 6.11 -16.04 -17.10
C LEU A 99 6.94 -15.00 -16.34
N LEU A 100 8.17 -15.37 -15.93
CA LEU A 100 9.11 -14.42 -15.32
C LEU A 100 9.49 -13.28 -16.28
N ALA A 101 9.71 -13.60 -17.56
CA ALA A 101 9.99 -12.59 -18.58
C ALA A 101 8.81 -11.61 -18.77
N MET A 102 7.57 -12.11 -18.70
CA MET A 102 6.37 -11.27 -18.75
C MET A 102 6.28 -10.31 -17.55
N TYR A 103 6.55 -10.79 -16.33
CA TYR A 103 6.60 -9.91 -15.15
C TYR A 103 7.74 -8.91 -15.23
N ALA A 104 8.92 -9.31 -15.72
CA ALA A 104 10.04 -8.39 -15.93
C ALA A 104 9.68 -7.27 -16.92
N GLN A 105 8.96 -7.60 -18.01
CA GLN A 105 8.46 -6.59 -18.94
C GLN A 105 7.48 -5.61 -18.27
N GLN A 106 6.62 -6.08 -17.36
CA GLN A 106 5.73 -5.21 -16.60
C GLN A 106 6.48 -4.30 -15.62
N LEU A 107 7.55 -4.80 -14.99
CA LEU A 107 8.37 -4.01 -14.06
C LEU A 107 9.20 -2.93 -14.76
N CYS A 108 9.62 -3.16 -16.00
CA CYS A 108 10.43 -2.23 -16.78
C CYS A 108 9.62 -1.21 -17.60
N ALA A 109 8.30 -1.38 -17.69
CA ALA A 109 7.40 -0.47 -18.41
C ALA A 109 7.02 0.72 -17.54
#